data_AF-A0A661TR63-F1
#
_entry.id   AF-A0A661TR63-F1
#
_cell.length_a   1.000
_cell.length_b   1.000
_cell.length_c   1.000
_cell.angle_alpha   90.00
_cell.angle_beta   90.00
_cell.angle_gamma   90.00
#
_symmetry.space_group_name_H-M   'P 1'
#
loop_
_entity.id
_entity.type
_entity.pdbx_description
1 polymer ?
#
loop_
_entity_poly.entity_id
_entity_poly.type
_entity_poly.pdbx_seq_one_letter_code
_entity_poly.pdbx_strand_id
1 'polypeptide(L)' 'MAKKLTQVEVIKRHLQSGKTITSLQAFKKWGITRLSAIIWTLRNEHGLFVRDETVVVQSRWQPTSVARYSL' A
#
# COMPACT_ATOMS: atom_id res chain seq x y z
N MET A 1 11.74 11.37 23.48
CA MET A 1 10.44 10.83 23.03
C MET A 1 10.68 9.92 21.83
N ALA A 2 10.13 8.70 21.82
CA ALA A 2 10.28 7.80 20.67
C ALA A 2 9.57 8.38 19.43
N LYS A 3 10.23 8.41 18.28
CA LYS A 3 9.65 8.90 17.01
C LYS A 3 8.44 8.03 16.66
N LYS A 4 7.23 8.60 16.66
CA LYS A 4 6.03 7.87 16.24
C LYS A 4 6.18 7.45 14.77
N LEU A 5 5.96 6.18 14.51
CA LEU A 5 6.00 5.62 13.16
C LEU A 5 4.79 6.13 12.36
N THR A 6 5.04 6.75 11.20
CA THR A 6 3.97 7.26 10.34
C THR A 6 3.42 6.17 9.44
N GLN A 7 2.19 6.34 8.93
CA GLN A 7 1.61 5.41 7.96
C GLN A 7 2.48 5.27 6.70
N VAL A 8 3.09 6.37 6.25
CA VAL A 8 4.03 6.39 5.12
C VAL A 8 5.24 5.50 5.40
N GLU A 9 5.84 5.62 6.59
CA GLU A 9 7.01 4.83 6.97
C GLU A 9 6.66 3.33 7.11
N VAL A 10 5.48 3.01 7.63
CA VAL A 10 4.98 1.62 7.69
C VAL A 10 4.89 1.00 6.30
N ILE A 11 4.25 1.68 5.35
CA ILE A 11 4.10 1.19 3.98
C ILE A 11 5.45 1.12 3.28
N LYS A 12 6.30 2.14 3.44
CA LYS A 12 7.66 2.16 2.89
C LYS A 12 8.45 0.92 3.31
N ARG A 13 8.50 0.62 4.62
CA ARG A 13 9.22 -0.56 5.14
C ARG A 13 8.62 -1.87 4.63
N HIS A 14 7.30 -1.97 4.57
CA HIS A 14 6.63 -3.16 4.04
C HIS A 14 7.00 -3.40 2.58
N LEU A 15 6.95 -2.37 1.74
CA LEU A 15 7.34 -2.47 0.33
C LEU A 15 8.84 -2.77 0.17
N GLN A 16 9.71 -2.11 0.94
CA GLN A 16 11.17 -2.34 0.92
C GLN A 16 11.56 -3.75 1.36
N SER A 17 10.71 -4.44 2.13
CA SER A 17 10.92 -5.86 2.46
C SER A 17 10.61 -6.82 1.30
N GLY A 18 10.31 -6.31 0.10
CA GLY A 18 9.95 -7.10 -1.07
C GLY A 18 8.50 -7.58 -1.06
N LYS A 19 7.68 -7.11 -0.11
CA LYS A 19 6.28 -7.50 0.00
C LYS A 19 5.40 -6.56 -0.80
N THR A 20 4.30 -7.12 -1.30
CA THR A 20 3.27 -6.36 -2.00
C THR A 20 2.12 -6.02 -1.07
N ILE A 21 1.28 -5.06 -1.48
CA ILE A 21 0.11 -4.68 -0.70
C ILE A 21 -1.03 -4.11 -1.53
N THR A 22 -2.25 -4.47 -1.14
CA THR A 22 -3.52 -3.92 -1.63
C THR A 22 -4.16 -3.01 -0.58
N SER A 23 -5.08 -2.14 -0.99
CA SER A 23 -5.80 -1.24 -0.08
C SER A 23 -6.52 -1.99 1.06
N LEU A 24 -7.14 -3.13 0.76
CA LEU A 24 -7.81 -3.94 1.78
C LEU A 24 -6.81 -4.56 2.78
N GLN A 25 -5.63 -4.98 2.30
CA GLN A 25 -4.58 -5.50 3.20
C GLN A 25 -4.02 -4.40 4.10
N ALA A 26 -3.81 -3.19 3.58
CA ALA A 26 -3.35 -2.05 4.38
C ALA A 26 -4.39 -1.66 5.46
N PHE A 27 -5.68 -1.69 5.11
CA PHE A 27 -6.76 -1.49 6.06
C PHE A 27 -6.76 -2.56 7.16
N LYS A 28 -6.73 -3.85 6.78
CA LYS A 28 -6.76 -4.97 7.74
C LYS A 28 -5.53 -5.01 8.66
N LYS A 29 -4.35 -4.65 8.16
CA LYS A 29 -3.10 -4.73 8.94
C LYS A 29 -2.87 -3.52 9.83
N TRP A 30 -3.20 -2.31 9.36
CA TRP A 30 -2.81 -1.06 10.03
C TRP A 30 -3.91 0.01 10.08
N GLY A 31 -5.14 -0.30 9.66
CA GLY A 31 -6.23 0.68 9.61
C GLY A 31 -6.05 1.79 8.58
N ILE A 32 -5.20 1.57 7.56
CA ILE A 32 -4.92 2.57 6.52
C ILE A 32 -6.02 2.53 5.45
N THR A 33 -6.78 3.62 5.30
CA THR A 33 -7.92 3.72 4.38
C THR A 33 -7.58 4.38 3.04
N ARG A 34 -6.54 5.23 2.98
CA ARG A 34 -6.09 5.95 1.77
C ARG A 34 -4.69 5.52 1.33
N LEU A 35 -4.52 4.22 1.07
CA LEU A 35 -3.23 3.67 0.62
C LEU A 35 -2.72 4.37 -0.65
N SER A 36 -3.59 4.68 -1.62
CA SER A 36 -3.21 5.37 -2.87
C SER A 36 -2.56 6.73 -2.62
N ALA A 37 -3.01 7.49 -1.62
CA ALA A 37 -2.40 8.77 -1.25
C ALA A 37 -0.99 8.56 -0.67
N ILE A 38 -0.80 7.53 0.15
CA ILE A 38 0.53 7.16 0.68
C ILE A 38 1.46 6.75 -0.47
N ILE A 39 0.98 5.96 -1.43
CA ILE A 39 1.77 5.58 -2.60
C ILE A 39 2.17 6.81 -3.42
N TRP A 40 1.25 7.77 -3.59
CA TRP A 40 1.57 9.04 -4.25
C TRP A 40 2.68 9.81 -3.51
N THR A 41 2.60 9.92 -2.18
CA THR A 41 3.67 10.53 -1.36
C THR A 41 4.99 9.77 -1.51
N LEU A 42 4.98 8.43 -1.52
CA LEU A 42 6.20 7.64 -1.73
C LEU A 42 6.83 7.90 -3.11
N ARG A 43 6.01 8.04 -4.16
CA ARG A 43 6.48 8.35 -5.51
C ARG A 43 7.05 9.76 -5.64
N ASN A 44 6.32 10.76 -5.15
CA ASN A 44 6.64 12.17 -5.43
C ASN A 44 7.54 12.82 -4.37
N GLU A 45 7.38 12.48 -3.10
CA GLU A 45 8.12 13.11 -1.99
C GLU A 45 9.33 12.27 -1.56
N HIS A 46 9.27 10.95 -1.73
CA HIS A 46 10.37 10.05 -1.35
C HIS A 46 11.16 9.47 -2.54
N GLY A 47 10.76 9.79 -3.78
CA GLY A 47 11.45 9.33 -4.99
C GLY A 47 11.43 7.82 -5.20
N LEU A 48 10.48 7.10 -4.61
CA LEU A 48 10.37 5.64 -4.73
C LEU A 48 9.56 5.25 -5.97
N PHE A 49 10.13 4.40 -6.81
CA PHE A 49 9.42 3.83 -7.95
C PHE A 49 8.50 2.68 -7.51
N VAL A 50 7.36 3.02 -6.90
CA VAL A 50 6.34 2.04 -6.53
C VAL A 50 5.56 1.65 -7.78
N ARG A 51 5.59 0.37 -8.17
CA ARG A 51 4.80 -0.19 -9.27
C ARG A 51 3.38 -0.49 -8.81
N ASP A 52 2.44 -0.39 -9.72
CA ASP A 52 1.07 -0.87 -9.52
C ASP A 52 0.73 -1.92 -10.56
N GLU A 53 0.14 -3.01 -10.09
CA GLU A 53 -0.44 -4.06 -10.93
C GLU A 53 -1.94 -4.17 -10.61
N THR A 54 -2.74 -4.38 -11.64
CA THR A 54 -4.17 -4.67 -11.46
C THR A 54 -4.34 -6.16 -11.23
N VAL A 55 -4.96 -6.53 -10.11
CA VAL A 55 -5.19 -7.93 -9.74
C VAL A 55 -6.67 -8.16 -9.51
N VAL A 56 -7.19 -9.26 -10.04
CA VAL A 56 -8.59 -9.64 -9.84
C VAL A 56 -8.69 -10.44 -8.54
N VAL A 57 -9.54 -9.98 -7.62
CA VAL A 57 -9.84 -10.66 -6.36
C VAL A 57 -11.29 -11.10 -6.33
N GLN A 58 -11.56 -12.27 -5.74
CA GLN A 58 -12.93 -12.72 -5.52
C GLN A 58 -13.58 -11.89 -4.42
N SER A 59 -14.64 -11.15 -4.76
CA SER A 59 -15.50 -10.50 -3.77
C SER A 59 -16.71 -11.37 -3.44
N ARG A 60 -17.54 -10.93 -2.49
CA ARG A 60 -18.77 -11.63 -2.10
C ARG A 60 -19.73 -11.87 -3.27
N TRP A 61 -19.73 -10.99 -4.28
CA TRP A 61 -20.73 -11.00 -5.35
C TRP A 61 -20.13 -11.39 -6.70
N GLN A 62 -19.00 -10.77 -7.04
CA GLN A 62 -18.32 -10.99 -8.31
C GLN A 62 -16.82 -10.72 -8.19
N PRO A 63 -15.97 -11.28 -9.06
CA PRO A 63 -14.58 -10.89 -9.12
C PRO A 63 -14.44 -9.38 -9.34
N THR A 64 -13.51 -8.73 -8.66
CA THR A 64 -13.29 -7.28 -8.74
C THR A 64 -11.80 -7.00 -8.88
N SER A 65 -11.46 -6.07 -9.77
CA SER A 65 -10.10 -5.61 -9.97
C SER A 65 -9.68 -4.62 -8.88
N VAL A 66 -8.53 -4.85 -8.27
CA VAL A 66 -7.92 -3.96 -7.27
C VAL A 66 -6.45 -3.71 -7.60
N ALA A 67 -5.94 -2.56 -7.17
CA ALA A 67 -4.52 -2.27 -7.29
C ALA A 67 -3.71 -3.03 -6.23
N ARG A 68 -2.61 -3.64 -6.66
CA ARG A 68 -1.55 -4.16 -5.79
C ARG A 68 -0.27 -3.40 -6.06
N TYR A 69 0.37 -2.95 -4.99
CA TYR A 69 1.58 -2.13 -5.04
C TYR A 69 2.80 -2.93 -4.62
N SER A 70 3.92 -2.72 -5.31
CA SER A 70 5.24 -3.26 -4.98
C SER A 70 6.31 -2.18 -5.23
N LEU A 71 7.51 -2.36 -4.67
CA LEU A 71 8.69 -1.71 -5.26
C LEU A 71 9.15 -2.45 -6.51
#